data_AF-A0A965J2D8-F1
#
_entry.id   AF-A0A965J2D8-F1
#
_cell.length_a   1.000
_cell.length_b   1.000
_cell.length_c   1.000
_cell.angle_alpha   90.00
_cell.angle_beta   90.00
_cell.angle_gamma   90.00
#
_symmetry.space_group_name_H-M   'P 1'
#
loop_
_entity.id
_entity.type
_entity.pdbx_description
1 polymer ?
#
loop_
_entity_poly.entity_id
_entity_poly.type
_entity_poly.pdbx_seq_one_letter_code
_entity_poly.pdbx_strand_id
1 'polypeptide(L)'
;MKSLTEDIDVGHQDDEPNMLKADLFRIAKYAKELYELLGQFDNSEEEIDFPHWWQSDIVNAKTLMVNAKHYLNGELNVNGNPLGEVKKNLSEGLKYHIKNKKPISENIYRWGSPKFFKLVNECRTLWKRGQFIPMNESDEWFLDSDLGKVGIYEGKKVLLDFPILIEAEYQGKEVELNSPKRNSGEGKKYVVYVKDPQSGNIRKVTFGDVKGGLTAKISNPEARKAFSDRHNCPDKKDKTSPGYWSCNLPRHWSKIGGGEDINSYW
;
A
#
# COMPACT_ATOMS: atom_id res chain seq x y z
N MET A 1 -30.37 -55.04 -17.76
CA MET A 1 -30.76 -54.08 -16.70
C MET A 1 -30.40 -52.69 -17.19
N LYS A 2 -31.45 -51.85 -17.36
CA LYS A 2 -31.50 -50.44 -17.76
C LYS A 2 -30.70 -50.00 -18.99
N SER A 3 -31.39 -50.03 -20.13
CA SER A 3 -31.26 -49.00 -21.16
C SER A 3 -31.55 -47.64 -20.51
N LEU A 4 -30.57 -46.74 -20.54
CA LEU A 4 -30.85 -45.32 -20.54
C LEU A 4 -30.87 -44.95 -22.02
N THR A 5 -32.07 -44.94 -22.57
CA THR A 5 -32.37 -44.13 -23.75
C THR A 5 -31.98 -42.70 -23.37
N GLU A 6 -30.85 -42.23 -23.89
CA GLU A 6 -30.64 -40.79 -24.02
C GLU A 6 -31.82 -40.26 -24.83
N ASP A 7 -32.53 -39.29 -24.27
CA ASP A 7 -33.57 -38.58 -25.01
C ASP A 7 -32.93 -38.10 -26.31
N ILE A 8 -33.55 -38.44 -27.45
CA ILE A 8 -33.20 -37.83 -28.71
C ILE A 8 -33.66 -36.38 -28.58
N ASP A 9 -32.75 -35.51 -28.16
CA ASP A 9 -32.96 -34.07 -28.21
C ASP A 9 -33.09 -33.68 -29.68
N VAL A 10 -34.33 -33.46 -30.12
CA VAL A 10 -34.64 -32.68 -31.32
C VAL A 10 -34.46 -31.21 -30.94
N GLY A 11 -33.22 -30.84 -30.63
CA GLY A 11 -32.79 -29.51 -30.24
C GLY A 11 -31.60 -29.13 -31.10
N HIS A 12 -31.50 -27.86 -31.49
CA HIS A 12 -30.34 -27.38 -32.23
C HIS A 12 -29.07 -27.67 -31.41
N GLN A 13 -27.96 -27.99 -32.09
CA GLN A 13 -26.65 -27.94 -31.45
C GLN A 13 -26.41 -26.47 -31.08
N ASP A 14 -26.75 -26.09 -29.85
CA ASP A 14 -26.54 -24.72 -29.36
C ASP A 14 -25.04 -24.49 -29.26
N ASP A 15 -24.51 -23.76 -30.24
CA ASP A 15 -23.13 -23.29 -30.24
C ASP A 15 -22.99 -22.08 -29.29
N GLU A 16 -23.32 -22.33 -28.01
CA GLU A 16 -23.25 -21.35 -26.93
C GLU A 16 -21.91 -20.60 -26.91
N PRO A 17 -20.74 -21.24 -27.14
CA PRO A 17 -19.47 -20.53 -27.16
C PRO A 17 -19.36 -19.48 -28.27
N ASN A 18 -19.89 -19.74 -29.46
CA ASN A 18 -19.84 -18.77 -30.56
C ASN A 18 -20.89 -17.67 -30.42
N MET A 19 -22.07 -17.98 -29.90
CA MET A 19 -23.09 -16.95 -29.58
C MET A 19 -22.58 -15.98 -28.51
N LEU A 20 -22.03 -16.49 -27.41
CA LEU A 20 -21.47 -15.66 -26.34
C LEU A 20 -20.29 -14.80 -26.81
N LYS A 21 -19.43 -15.30 -27.71
CA LYS A 21 -18.37 -14.50 -28.33
C LYS A 21 -18.92 -13.35 -29.18
N ALA A 22 -19.99 -13.60 -29.94
CA ALA A 22 -20.63 -12.55 -30.74
C ALA A 22 -21.25 -11.47 -29.85
N ASP A 23 -21.87 -11.86 -28.74
CA ASP A 23 -22.44 -10.91 -27.78
C ASP A 23 -21.36 -10.12 -27.04
N LEU A 24 -20.27 -10.76 -26.62
CA LEU A 24 -19.09 -10.07 -26.06
C LEU A 24 -18.49 -9.06 -27.06
N PHE A 25 -18.43 -9.41 -28.34
CA PHE A 25 -17.95 -8.49 -29.38
C PHE A 25 -18.87 -7.27 -29.53
N ARG A 26 -20.20 -7.47 -29.52
CA ARG A 26 -21.18 -6.39 -29.55
C ARG A 26 -21.07 -5.49 -28.33
N ILE A 27 -20.95 -6.08 -27.14
CA ILE A 27 -20.74 -5.36 -25.88
C ILE A 27 -19.48 -4.50 -25.97
N ALA A 28 -18.35 -5.06 -26.44
CA ALA A 28 -17.11 -4.32 -26.58
C ALA A 28 -17.23 -3.14 -27.56
N LYS A 29 -17.95 -3.33 -28.67
CA LYS A 29 -18.22 -2.26 -29.64
C LYS A 29 -19.05 -1.13 -29.02
N TYR A 30 -20.18 -1.44 -28.39
CA TYR A 30 -21.03 -0.45 -27.74
C TYR A 30 -20.32 0.27 -26.59
N ALA A 31 -19.55 -0.46 -25.78
CA ALA A 31 -18.76 0.13 -24.69
C ALA A 31 -17.72 1.13 -25.23
N LYS A 32 -17.07 0.81 -26.36
CA LYS A 32 -16.12 1.71 -27.01
C LYS A 32 -16.81 2.97 -27.56
N GLU A 33 -17.90 2.81 -28.30
CA GLU A 33 -18.66 3.94 -28.85
C GLU A 33 -19.16 4.85 -27.71
N LEU A 34 -19.64 4.27 -26.62
CA LEU A 34 -20.07 5.02 -25.45
C LEU A 34 -18.91 5.78 -24.79
N TYR A 35 -17.73 5.17 -24.68
CA TYR A 35 -16.52 5.83 -24.16
C TYR A 35 -16.12 7.03 -25.04
N GLU A 36 -16.13 6.88 -26.37
CA GLU A 36 -15.85 7.98 -27.30
C GLU A 36 -16.88 9.11 -27.17
N LEU A 37 -18.16 8.78 -26.96
CA LEU A 37 -19.23 9.75 -26.66
C LEU A 37 -19.11 10.40 -25.27
N LEU A 38 -18.37 9.84 -24.34
CA LEU A 38 -18.09 10.50 -23.06
C LEU A 38 -16.92 11.48 -23.18
N GLY A 39 -15.94 11.19 -24.05
CA GLY A 39 -14.76 12.04 -24.23
C GLY A 39 -15.04 13.46 -24.73
N GLN A 40 -16.21 13.73 -25.33
CA GLN A 40 -16.64 15.10 -25.67
C GLN A 40 -16.88 15.98 -24.44
N PHE A 41 -17.07 15.39 -23.27
CA PHE A 41 -17.34 16.10 -22.02
C PHE A 41 -16.06 16.41 -21.21
N ASP A 42 -14.92 15.79 -21.55
CA ASP A 42 -13.67 15.90 -20.79
C ASP A 42 -13.07 17.32 -20.75
N ASN A 43 -13.44 18.21 -21.69
CA ASN A 43 -12.96 19.59 -21.79
C ASN A 43 -14.04 20.64 -21.46
N SER A 44 -15.17 20.22 -20.91
CA SER A 44 -16.21 21.16 -20.47
C SER A 44 -15.79 21.82 -19.15
N GLU A 45 -15.95 23.13 -19.03
CA GLU A 45 -15.72 23.87 -17.78
C GLU A 45 -16.93 23.76 -16.83
N GLU A 46 -18.04 23.15 -17.29
CA GLU A 46 -19.27 22.94 -16.54
C GLU A 46 -19.32 21.53 -15.95
N GLU A 47 -19.94 21.41 -14.78
CA GLU A 47 -20.18 20.11 -14.13
C GLU A 47 -21.30 19.37 -14.87
N ILE A 48 -20.98 18.18 -15.37
CA ILE A 48 -21.93 17.35 -16.13
C ILE A 48 -22.39 16.19 -15.26
N ASP A 49 -23.62 16.30 -14.79
CA ASP A 49 -24.28 15.25 -14.01
C ASP A 49 -25.07 14.31 -14.93
N PHE A 50 -24.66 13.04 -14.94
CA PHE A 50 -25.44 11.98 -15.59
C PHE A 50 -26.55 11.47 -14.66
N PRO A 51 -27.72 11.09 -15.19
CA PRO A 51 -28.77 10.47 -14.38
C PRO A 51 -28.27 9.24 -13.61
N HIS A 52 -28.63 9.12 -12.33
CA HIS A 52 -28.19 7.99 -11.48
C HIS A 52 -28.54 6.61 -12.04
N TRP A 53 -29.71 6.45 -12.68
CA TRP A 53 -30.09 5.18 -13.30
C TRP A 53 -29.09 4.78 -14.39
N TRP A 54 -28.64 5.74 -15.20
CA TRP A 54 -27.69 5.51 -16.28
C TRP A 54 -26.29 5.17 -15.73
N GLN A 55 -25.84 5.90 -14.71
CA GLN A 55 -24.58 5.57 -14.01
C GLN A 55 -24.62 4.16 -13.42
N SER A 56 -25.75 3.78 -12.80
CA SER A 56 -25.95 2.45 -12.24
C SER A 56 -25.92 1.36 -13.30
N ASP A 57 -26.50 1.60 -14.48
CA ASP A 57 -26.48 0.63 -15.58
C ASP A 57 -25.06 0.34 -16.06
N ILE A 58 -24.23 1.38 -16.20
CA ILE A 58 -22.81 1.23 -16.58
C ILE A 58 -22.02 0.47 -15.50
N VAL A 59 -22.24 0.81 -14.22
CA VAL A 59 -21.57 0.12 -13.10
C VAL A 59 -21.99 -1.34 -13.03
N ASN A 60 -23.28 -1.64 -13.19
CA ASN A 60 -23.80 -3.00 -13.16
C ASN A 60 -23.26 -3.83 -14.33
N ALA A 61 -23.28 -3.28 -15.55
CA ALA A 61 -22.72 -3.94 -16.73
C ALA A 61 -21.23 -4.24 -16.56
N LYS A 62 -20.46 -3.28 -16.03
CA LYS A 62 -19.04 -3.48 -15.68
C LYS A 62 -18.88 -4.66 -14.72
N THR A 63 -19.61 -4.64 -13.60
CA THR A 63 -19.51 -5.68 -12.56
C THR A 63 -19.83 -7.07 -13.12
N LEU A 64 -20.89 -7.20 -13.92
CA LEU A 64 -21.26 -8.49 -14.53
C LEU A 64 -20.17 -9.01 -15.48
N MET A 65 -19.57 -8.13 -16.29
CA MET A 65 -18.49 -8.51 -17.21
C MET A 65 -17.20 -8.88 -16.48
N VAL A 66 -16.86 -8.15 -15.43
CA VAL A 66 -15.72 -8.45 -14.56
C VAL A 66 -15.91 -9.82 -13.90
N ASN A 67 -17.07 -10.07 -13.30
CA ASN A 67 -17.40 -11.35 -12.66
C ASN A 67 -17.32 -12.52 -13.65
N ALA A 68 -17.92 -12.39 -14.83
CA ALA A 68 -17.89 -13.44 -15.86
C ALA A 68 -16.45 -13.77 -16.30
N LYS A 69 -15.61 -12.75 -16.45
CA LYS A 69 -14.20 -12.91 -16.78
C LYS A 69 -13.40 -13.56 -15.64
N HIS A 70 -13.62 -13.15 -14.39
CA HIS A 70 -12.91 -13.73 -13.24
C HIS A 70 -13.23 -15.21 -13.07
N TYR A 71 -14.51 -15.59 -13.25
CA TYR A 71 -14.92 -17.00 -13.27
C TYR A 71 -14.12 -17.79 -14.32
N LEU A 72 -14.11 -17.34 -15.57
CA LEU A 72 -13.40 -18.04 -16.65
C LEU A 72 -11.87 -18.07 -16.42
N ASN A 73 -11.28 -17.02 -15.87
CA ASN A 73 -9.86 -17.01 -15.52
C ASN A 73 -9.53 -18.00 -14.39
N GLY A 74 -10.41 -18.10 -13.40
CA GLY A 74 -10.31 -19.08 -12.31
C GLY A 74 -10.36 -20.52 -12.83
N GLU A 75 -11.34 -20.82 -13.69
CA GLU A 75 -11.48 -22.15 -14.30
C GLU A 75 -10.30 -22.50 -15.23
N LEU A 76 -9.85 -21.56 -16.05
CA LEU A 76 -8.78 -21.81 -17.01
C LEU A 76 -7.36 -21.74 -16.42
N ASN A 77 -7.21 -21.35 -15.13
CA ASN A 77 -5.92 -21.01 -14.52
C ASN A 77 -5.09 -20.04 -15.39
N VAL A 78 -5.77 -19.22 -16.20
CA VAL A 78 -5.12 -18.30 -17.13
C VAL A 78 -4.70 -17.10 -16.31
N ASN A 79 -3.44 -17.12 -15.89
CA ASN A 79 -2.72 -15.93 -15.42
C ASN A 79 -2.69 -14.94 -16.58
N GLY A 80 -3.72 -14.09 -16.65
CA GLY A 80 -4.04 -13.24 -17.79
C GLY A 80 -2.85 -12.40 -18.22
N ASN A 81 -2.67 -12.27 -19.53
CA ASN A 81 -1.75 -11.27 -20.09
C ASN A 81 -2.28 -9.88 -19.69
N PRO A 82 -1.63 -9.16 -18.75
CA PRO A 82 -2.23 -7.98 -18.13
C PRO A 82 -2.33 -6.78 -19.07
N LEU A 83 -1.75 -6.81 -20.28
CA LEU A 83 -1.42 -5.59 -21.03
C LEU A 83 -1.74 -5.57 -22.52
N GLY A 84 -2.31 -6.63 -23.10
CA GLY A 84 -2.52 -6.67 -24.56
C GLY A 84 -1.25 -6.28 -25.36
N GLU A 85 -1.39 -5.52 -26.45
CA GLU A 85 -0.28 -5.05 -27.30
C GLU A 85 0.43 -3.77 -26.81
N VAL A 86 0.21 -3.30 -25.58
CA VAL A 86 0.82 -2.04 -25.12
C VAL A 86 2.24 -2.29 -24.59
N LYS A 87 3.23 -2.33 -25.49
CA LYS A 87 4.65 -2.62 -25.15
C LYS A 87 5.60 -1.42 -25.13
N LYS A 88 5.17 -0.23 -25.55
CA LYS A 88 6.07 0.94 -25.60
C LYS A 88 5.95 1.76 -24.30
N ASN A 89 7.01 1.70 -23.47
CA ASN A 89 7.29 2.55 -22.29
C ASN A 89 6.80 2.09 -20.91
N LEU A 90 6.75 0.79 -20.65
CA LEU A 90 6.51 0.27 -19.29
C LEU A 90 7.76 0.40 -18.39
N SER A 91 7.56 0.68 -17.10
CA SER A 91 8.64 0.66 -16.10
C SER A 91 9.28 -0.72 -15.96
N GLU A 92 10.49 -0.76 -15.41
CA GLU A 92 11.18 -2.03 -15.11
C GLU A 92 10.38 -2.91 -14.15
N GLY A 93 9.72 -2.29 -13.16
CA GLY A 93 8.90 -3.00 -12.19
C GLY A 93 7.69 -3.67 -12.86
N LEU A 94 6.95 -2.91 -13.66
CA LEU A 94 5.79 -3.46 -14.36
C LEU A 94 6.21 -4.55 -15.37
N LYS A 95 7.31 -4.35 -16.10
CA LYS A 95 7.91 -5.38 -16.97
C LYS A 95 8.22 -6.67 -16.21
N TYR A 96 8.77 -6.57 -15.00
CA TYR A 96 9.04 -7.74 -14.18
C TYR A 96 7.75 -8.47 -13.80
N HIS A 97 6.73 -7.74 -13.33
CA HIS A 97 5.46 -8.34 -12.90
C HIS A 97 4.79 -9.12 -14.05
N ILE A 98 4.77 -8.54 -15.25
CA ILE A 98 4.24 -9.19 -16.44
C ILE A 98 5.05 -10.43 -16.81
N LYS A 99 6.38 -10.30 -16.88
CA LYS A 99 7.27 -11.39 -17.29
C LYS A 99 7.16 -12.59 -16.35
N ASN A 100 7.06 -12.34 -15.06
CA ASN A 100 7.02 -13.37 -14.03
C ASN A 100 5.59 -13.77 -13.63
N LYS A 101 4.56 -13.20 -14.27
CA LYS A 101 3.14 -13.44 -13.96
C LYS A 101 2.84 -13.23 -12.47
N LYS A 102 3.39 -12.15 -11.90
CA LYS A 102 3.22 -11.79 -10.50
C LYS A 102 2.14 -10.72 -10.36
N PRO A 103 1.14 -10.92 -9.49
CA PRO A 103 0.14 -9.91 -9.23
C PRO A 103 0.79 -8.66 -8.62
N ILE A 104 0.16 -7.49 -8.77
CA ILE A 104 0.66 -6.21 -8.24
C ILE A 104 0.70 -6.24 -6.70
N SER A 105 -0.27 -6.92 -6.10
CA SER A 105 -0.31 -7.23 -4.67
C SER A 105 0.96 -7.91 -4.16
N GLU A 106 1.65 -8.71 -4.99
CA GLU A 106 2.99 -9.26 -4.71
C GLU A 106 4.11 -8.36 -5.27
N ASN A 107 4.11 -7.09 -4.88
CA ASN A 107 5.02 -6.08 -5.42
C ASN A 107 6.51 -6.44 -5.25
N ILE A 108 7.32 -6.25 -6.30
CA ILE A 108 8.78 -6.44 -6.20
C ILE A 108 9.48 -5.43 -5.30
N TYR A 109 8.88 -4.26 -5.12
CA TYR A 109 9.41 -3.22 -4.27
C TYR A 109 8.87 -3.39 -2.86
N ARG A 110 9.69 -3.02 -1.88
CA ARG A 110 9.29 -3.03 -0.48
C ARG A 110 8.02 -2.18 -0.30
N TRP A 111 7.06 -2.74 0.44
CA TRP A 111 5.86 -2.05 0.91
C TRP A 111 6.19 -0.66 1.46
N GLY A 112 5.58 0.39 0.91
CA GLY A 112 5.81 1.78 1.35
C GLY A 112 6.95 2.54 0.69
N SER A 113 7.80 1.89 -0.11
CA SER A 113 8.88 2.61 -0.80
C SER A 113 8.35 3.56 -1.89
N PRO A 114 9.08 4.63 -2.25
CA PRO A 114 8.69 5.50 -3.36
C PRO A 114 8.50 4.75 -4.70
N LYS A 115 9.31 3.70 -4.92
CA LYS A 115 9.20 2.83 -6.11
C LYS A 115 7.92 1.98 -6.09
N PHE A 116 7.53 1.49 -4.91
CA PHE A 116 6.26 0.79 -4.72
C PHE A 116 5.08 1.67 -5.16
N PHE A 117 4.97 2.89 -4.62
CA PHE A 117 3.87 3.80 -4.99
C PHE A 117 3.92 4.22 -6.45
N LYS A 118 5.10 4.41 -7.02
CA LYS A 118 5.26 4.75 -8.43
C LYS A 118 4.71 3.64 -9.34
N LEU A 119 5.00 2.38 -9.02
CA LEU A 119 4.50 1.22 -9.75
C LEU A 119 2.97 1.10 -9.63
N VAL A 120 2.41 1.21 -8.42
CA VAL A 120 0.96 1.16 -8.20
C VAL A 120 0.24 2.26 -9.00
N ASN A 121 0.76 3.49 -8.98
CA ASN A 121 0.19 4.60 -9.74
C ASN A 121 0.30 4.42 -11.27
N GLU A 122 1.40 3.84 -11.75
CA GLU A 122 1.55 3.48 -13.18
C GLU A 122 0.48 2.47 -13.60
N CYS A 123 0.34 1.38 -12.86
CA CYS A 123 -0.67 0.35 -13.12
C CYS A 123 -2.09 0.92 -13.07
N ARG A 124 -2.38 1.79 -12.08
CA ARG A 124 -3.67 2.47 -11.94
C ARG A 124 -3.99 3.35 -13.15
N THR A 125 -2.99 4.10 -13.63
CA THR A 125 -3.14 4.95 -14.81
C THR A 125 -3.45 4.11 -16.05
N LEU A 126 -2.76 2.98 -16.21
CA LEU A 126 -3.00 2.07 -17.33
C LEU A 126 -4.37 1.38 -17.21
N TRP A 127 -4.79 1.01 -16.00
CA TRP A 127 -6.09 0.39 -15.74
C TRP A 127 -7.24 1.33 -16.07
N LYS A 128 -7.16 2.60 -15.63
CA LYS A 128 -8.14 3.64 -15.97
C LYS A 128 -8.24 3.90 -17.48
N ARG A 129 -7.17 3.67 -18.23
CA ARG A 129 -7.13 3.77 -19.71
C ARG A 129 -7.56 2.48 -20.42
N GLY A 130 -7.95 1.44 -19.69
CA GLY A 130 -8.27 0.12 -20.24
C GLY A 130 -7.05 -0.61 -20.83
N GLN A 131 -5.83 -0.16 -20.53
CA GLN A 131 -4.57 -0.72 -21.05
C GLN A 131 -3.93 -1.73 -20.09
N PHE A 132 -4.45 -1.85 -18.86
CA PHE A 132 -4.00 -2.82 -17.87
C PHE A 132 -5.20 -3.55 -17.27
N ILE A 133 -5.06 -4.87 -17.12
CA ILE A 133 -6.03 -5.76 -16.49
C ILE A 133 -5.41 -6.30 -15.19
N PRO A 134 -6.03 -6.08 -14.02
CA PRO A 134 -5.60 -6.71 -12.78
C PRO A 134 -5.68 -8.24 -12.88
N MET A 135 -4.71 -8.93 -12.28
CA MET A 135 -4.63 -10.40 -12.37
C MET A 135 -5.66 -11.10 -11.50
N ASN A 136 -6.09 -10.45 -10.41
CA ASN A 136 -7.04 -10.97 -9.44
C ASN A 136 -7.79 -9.82 -8.75
N GLU A 137 -8.76 -10.16 -7.90
CA GLU A 137 -9.57 -9.18 -7.15
C GLU A 137 -8.72 -8.33 -6.20
N SER A 138 -7.65 -8.88 -5.61
CA SER A 138 -6.75 -8.12 -4.75
C SER A 138 -6.03 -7.01 -5.52
N ASP A 139 -5.57 -7.29 -6.73
CA ASP A 139 -4.99 -6.28 -7.62
C ASP A 139 -6.01 -5.23 -8.01
N GLU A 140 -7.26 -5.61 -8.29
CA GLU A 140 -8.33 -4.65 -8.58
C GLU A 140 -8.58 -3.71 -7.40
N TRP A 141 -8.73 -4.26 -6.19
CA TRP A 141 -8.88 -3.47 -4.96
C TRP A 141 -7.70 -2.52 -4.73
N PHE A 142 -6.47 -3.01 -4.95
CA PHE A 142 -5.26 -2.19 -4.86
C PHE A 142 -5.29 -0.98 -5.80
N LEU A 143 -5.77 -1.18 -7.03
CA LEU A 143 -5.81 -0.13 -8.04
C LEU A 143 -6.98 0.85 -7.84
N ASP A 144 -8.10 0.37 -7.30
CA ASP A 144 -9.27 1.19 -6.99
C ASP A 144 -9.05 2.08 -5.75
N SER A 145 -8.27 1.61 -4.78
CA SER A 145 -7.93 2.36 -3.56
C SER A 145 -7.13 3.66 -3.82
N ASP A 146 -7.05 4.52 -2.81
CA ASP A 146 -6.21 5.72 -2.83
C ASP A 146 -4.74 5.45 -2.52
N LEU A 147 -4.34 4.17 -2.41
CA LEU A 147 -2.98 3.75 -2.09
C LEU A 147 -1.96 4.40 -3.05
N GLY A 148 -1.07 5.21 -2.47
CA GLY A 148 -0.02 5.92 -3.22
C GLY A 148 -0.45 7.24 -3.87
N LYS A 149 -1.70 7.69 -3.68
CA LYS A 149 -2.08 9.08 -3.91
C LYS A 149 -1.54 9.95 -2.77
N VAL A 150 -1.34 11.24 -3.06
CA VAL A 150 -0.86 12.22 -2.08
C VAL A 150 -1.98 13.20 -1.77
N GLY A 151 -2.40 13.25 -0.51
CA GLY A 151 -3.32 14.26 0.01
C GLY A 151 -2.59 15.36 0.78
N ILE A 152 -3.29 16.46 1.09
CA ILE A 152 -2.81 17.51 1.99
C ILE A 152 -3.63 17.43 3.28
N TYR A 153 -2.95 17.25 4.40
CA TYR A 153 -3.56 17.28 5.73
C TYR A 153 -2.75 18.23 6.61
N GLU A 154 -3.39 19.24 7.20
CA GLU A 154 -2.74 20.28 8.02
C GLU A 154 -1.51 20.93 7.33
N GLY A 155 -1.62 21.19 6.02
CA GLY A 155 -0.53 21.77 5.22
C GLY A 155 0.64 20.83 4.92
N LYS A 156 0.56 19.54 5.30
CA LYS A 156 1.57 18.51 5.02
C LYS A 156 1.07 17.54 3.96
N LYS A 157 1.97 17.14 3.05
CA LYS A 157 1.72 16.07 2.08
C LYS A 157 1.72 14.72 2.81
N VAL A 158 0.63 13.97 2.69
CA VAL A 158 0.45 12.64 3.29
C VAL A 158 0.10 11.63 2.20
N LEU A 159 0.60 10.41 2.34
CA LEU A 159 0.18 9.31 1.49
C LEU A 159 -1.19 8.81 1.96
N LEU A 160 -2.13 8.66 1.03
CA LEU A 160 -3.45 8.14 1.31
C LEU A 160 -3.43 6.60 1.34
N ASP A 161 -4.33 6.01 2.13
CA ASP A 161 -4.50 4.57 2.35
C ASP A 161 -3.20 3.83 2.70
N PHE A 162 -2.25 4.54 3.28
CA PHE A 162 -0.97 4.00 3.72
C PHE A 162 -0.66 4.47 5.15
N PRO A 163 -0.26 3.57 6.07
CA PRO A 163 0.15 4.00 7.41
C PRO A 163 1.26 5.05 7.30
N ILE A 164 1.12 6.17 8.01
CA ILE A 164 2.13 7.23 8.03
C ILE A 164 3.44 6.67 8.62
N LEU A 165 4.30 6.13 7.76
CA LEU A 165 5.65 5.73 8.09
C LEU A 165 6.52 6.99 7.99
N ILE A 166 6.92 7.53 9.14
CA ILE A 166 7.86 8.65 9.21
C ILE A 166 9.27 8.09 8.98
N GLU A 167 9.58 7.83 7.71
CA GLU A 167 10.89 7.42 7.23
C GLU A 167 11.69 8.66 6.84
N ALA A 168 12.93 8.76 7.29
CA ALA A 168 13.86 9.79 6.87
C ALA A 168 15.17 9.17 6.41
N GLU A 169 15.92 9.86 5.57
CA GLU A 169 17.23 9.38 5.10
C GLU A 169 18.34 9.95 6.00
N TYR A 170 19.20 9.08 6.52
CA TYR A 170 20.41 9.44 7.26
C TYR A 170 21.62 8.71 6.66
N GLN A 171 22.56 9.48 6.09
CA GLN A 171 23.79 8.95 5.46
C GLN A 171 23.52 7.85 4.41
N GLY A 172 22.56 8.07 3.50
CA GLY A 172 22.22 7.10 2.46
C GLY A 172 21.41 5.89 2.94
N LYS A 173 20.93 5.91 4.19
CA LYS A 173 20.13 4.83 4.79
C LYS A 173 18.80 5.37 5.28
N GLU A 174 17.72 4.68 4.93
CA GLU A 174 16.40 4.94 5.50
C GLU A 174 16.40 4.61 7.00
N VAL A 175 15.87 5.53 7.80
CA VAL A 175 15.77 5.42 9.26
C VAL A 175 14.40 5.85 9.75
N GLU A 176 13.84 5.10 10.69
CA GLU A 176 12.62 5.49 11.40
C GLU A 176 12.92 6.64 12.37
N LEU A 177 12.13 7.70 12.31
CA LEU A 177 12.24 8.83 13.23
C LEU A 177 11.51 8.58 14.54
N ASN A 178 12.08 9.09 15.64
CA ASN A 178 11.53 9.02 17.00
C ASN A 178 11.22 7.59 17.49
N SER A 179 11.86 6.58 16.88
CA SER A 179 11.71 5.18 17.20
C SER A 179 13.03 4.66 17.78
N PRO A 180 13.21 4.63 19.11
CA PRO A 180 14.45 4.17 19.72
C PRO A 180 14.60 2.66 19.53
N LYS A 181 15.83 2.24 19.21
CA LYS A 181 16.20 0.84 19.02
C LYS A 181 17.52 0.51 19.72
N ARG A 182 17.82 -0.78 19.87
CA ARG A 182 19.16 -1.20 20.32
C ARG A 182 20.20 -0.76 19.30
N ASN A 183 21.27 -0.16 19.78
CA ASN A 183 22.37 0.28 18.94
C ASN A 183 23.25 -0.92 18.62
N SER A 184 23.46 -1.22 17.34
CA SER A 184 24.41 -2.25 16.91
C SER A 184 25.85 -1.74 16.86
N GLY A 185 26.06 -0.42 16.70
CA GLY A 185 27.40 0.20 16.65
C GLY A 185 28.04 0.42 18.01
N GLU A 186 29.25 0.99 18.04
CA GLU A 186 30.00 1.22 19.29
C GLU A 186 29.34 2.28 20.20
N GLY A 187 29.73 2.29 21.47
CA GLY A 187 29.32 3.27 22.47
C GLY A 187 28.10 2.86 23.30
N LYS A 188 27.02 3.62 23.20
CA LYS A 188 25.83 3.48 24.07
C LYS A 188 24.90 2.35 23.61
N LYS A 189 24.07 1.86 24.53
CA LYS A 189 23.14 0.74 24.31
C LYS A 189 22.02 1.04 23.30
N TYR A 190 21.54 2.27 23.24
CA TYR A 190 20.38 2.63 22.43
C TYR A 190 20.70 3.74 21.44
N VAL A 191 19.95 3.75 20.32
CA VAL A 191 20.05 4.77 19.27
C VAL A 191 18.65 5.16 18.81
N VAL A 192 18.49 6.43 18.48
CA VAL A 192 17.28 6.99 17.88
C VAL A 192 17.66 8.06 16.87
N TYR A 193 16.89 8.15 15.80
CA TYR A 193 17.02 9.19 14.80
C TYR A 193 15.94 10.23 15.03
N VAL A 194 16.33 11.49 15.09
CA VAL A 194 15.43 12.61 15.38
C VAL A 194 15.65 13.71 14.36
N LYS A 195 14.56 14.33 13.93
CA LYS A 195 14.64 15.53 13.11
C LYS A 195 14.86 16.72 14.04
N ASP A 196 15.95 17.44 13.81
CA ASP A 196 16.25 18.66 14.54
C ASP A 196 15.26 19.76 14.11
N PRO A 197 14.49 20.36 15.03
CA PRO A 197 13.50 21.37 14.67
C PRO A 197 14.12 22.69 14.19
N GLN A 198 15.38 22.98 14.57
CA GLN A 198 16.06 24.21 14.17
C GLN A 198 16.73 24.09 12.80
N SER A 199 17.44 22.98 12.57
CA SER A 199 18.17 22.78 11.31
C SER A 199 17.41 21.98 10.26
N GLY A 200 16.33 21.29 10.64
CA GLY A 200 15.59 20.37 9.77
C GLY A 200 16.33 19.08 9.44
N ASN A 201 17.59 18.94 9.88
CA ASN A 201 18.45 17.79 9.60
C ASN A 201 18.15 16.60 10.52
N ILE A 202 18.42 15.40 10.03
CA ILE A 202 18.32 14.19 10.84
C ILE A 202 19.57 14.02 11.69
N ARG A 203 19.38 13.92 13.01
CA ARG A 203 20.43 13.68 14.00
C ARG A 203 20.31 12.26 14.53
N LYS A 204 21.45 11.56 14.59
CA LYS A 204 21.59 10.28 15.29
C LYS A 204 21.93 10.55 16.75
N VAL A 205 21.03 10.18 17.66
CA VAL A 205 21.23 10.33 19.11
C VAL A 205 21.48 8.95 19.71
N THR A 206 22.61 8.77 20.38
CA THR A 206 22.94 7.56 21.14
C THR A 206 22.75 7.84 22.63
N PHE A 207 22.13 6.91 23.36
CA PHE A 207 21.72 7.13 24.74
C PHE A 207 21.68 5.85 25.58
N GLY A 208 21.48 6.02 26.89
CA GLY A 208 21.60 4.97 27.89
C GLY A 208 23.04 4.73 28.35
N ASP A 209 23.25 3.62 29.04
CA ASP A 209 24.57 3.24 29.52
C ASP A 209 25.47 2.72 28.38
N VAL A 210 26.77 2.61 28.64
CA VAL A 210 27.71 1.93 27.74
C VAL A 210 27.35 0.46 27.58
N LYS A 211 27.61 -0.10 26.39
CA LYS A 211 27.43 -1.55 26.18
C LYS A 211 28.29 -2.33 27.19
N GLY A 212 27.71 -3.37 27.80
CA GLY A 212 28.34 -4.11 28.91
C GLY A 212 28.21 -3.47 30.30
N GLY A 213 27.67 -2.25 30.40
CA GLY A 213 27.38 -1.58 31.68
C GLY A 213 26.07 -2.03 32.33
N LEU A 214 25.56 -1.24 33.27
CA LEU A 214 24.41 -1.51 34.14
C LEU A 214 23.14 -1.88 33.36
N THR A 215 22.44 -2.90 33.84
CA THR A 215 21.13 -3.30 33.31
C THR A 215 20.06 -2.30 33.74
N ALA A 216 19.29 -1.87 32.75
CA ALA A 216 18.13 -1.03 32.95
C ALA A 216 17.05 -1.79 33.74
N LYS A 217 16.81 -1.39 34.99
CA LYS A 217 15.72 -1.88 35.87
C LYS A 217 14.38 -1.15 35.65
N ILE A 218 13.89 -1.09 34.40
CA ILE A 218 12.64 -0.38 34.02
C ILE A 218 11.42 -0.85 34.82
N SER A 219 11.31 -2.16 35.03
CA SER A 219 10.14 -2.77 35.66
C SER A 219 10.00 -2.39 37.15
N ASN A 220 11.07 -1.92 37.79
CA ASN A 220 11.02 -1.48 39.19
C ASN A 220 10.56 0.00 39.27
N PRO A 221 9.40 0.30 39.89
CA PRO A 221 8.86 1.65 39.97
C PRO A 221 9.69 2.61 40.84
N GLU A 222 10.34 2.12 41.90
CA GLU A 222 11.19 2.94 42.78
C GLU A 222 12.48 3.35 42.06
N ALA A 223 13.09 2.39 41.35
CA ALA A 223 14.30 2.63 40.56
C ALA A 223 14.05 3.62 39.42
N ARG A 224 12.84 3.58 38.86
CA ARG A 224 12.37 4.60 37.93
C ARG A 224 12.30 5.96 38.63
N LYS A 225 11.38 6.13 39.58
CA LYS A 225 11.17 7.39 40.29
C LYS A 225 12.48 8.05 40.75
N ALA A 226 13.39 7.30 41.36
CA ALA A 226 14.68 7.81 41.82
C ALA A 226 15.59 8.34 40.70
N PHE A 227 15.59 7.73 39.52
CA PHE A 227 16.31 8.28 38.37
C PHE A 227 15.59 9.48 37.78
N SER A 228 14.26 9.44 37.70
CA SER A 228 13.45 10.58 37.27
C SER A 228 13.76 11.83 38.05
N ASP A 229 13.78 11.70 39.38
CA ASP A 229 14.05 12.79 40.33
C ASP A 229 15.49 13.32 40.16
N ARG A 230 16.48 12.42 40.08
CA ARG A 230 17.90 12.79 39.92
C ARG A 230 18.21 13.49 38.60
N HIS A 231 17.48 13.14 37.54
CA HIS A 231 17.72 13.69 36.21
C HIS A 231 16.74 14.78 35.82
N ASN A 232 15.78 15.12 36.68
CA ASN A 232 14.71 16.08 36.42
C ASN A 232 14.02 15.80 35.07
N CYS A 233 13.56 14.56 34.91
CA CYS A 233 12.96 14.09 33.66
C CYS A 233 11.74 14.89 33.18
N PRO A 234 10.85 15.42 34.04
CA PRO A 234 9.74 16.28 33.61
C PRO A 234 10.20 17.49 32.78
N ASP A 235 11.34 18.08 33.10
CA ASP A 235 11.83 19.30 32.44
C ASP A 235 12.64 19.03 31.16
N LYS A 236 13.01 17.77 30.91
CA LYS A 236 13.69 17.39 29.66
C LYS A 236 12.69 17.27 28.52
N LYS A 237 12.59 18.32 27.69
CA LYS A 237 11.71 18.36 26.50
C LYS A 237 12.44 18.25 25.16
N ASP A 238 13.76 18.44 25.13
CA ASP A 238 14.54 18.44 23.88
C ASP A 238 14.78 17.01 23.36
N LYS A 239 14.08 16.64 22.28
CA LYS A 239 14.21 15.35 21.58
C LYS A 239 15.58 15.15 20.93
N THR A 240 16.38 16.19 20.73
CA THR A 240 17.75 16.05 20.22
C THR A 240 18.76 15.68 21.30
N SER A 241 18.34 15.72 22.57
CA SER A 241 19.18 15.39 23.71
C SER A 241 19.10 13.90 24.10
N PRO A 242 20.23 13.25 24.45
CA PRO A 242 20.21 11.90 25.04
C PRO A 242 19.41 11.81 26.35
N GLY A 243 19.36 12.90 27.11
CA GLY A 243 18.65 12.97 28.39
C GLY A 243 17.15 12.78 28.24
N TYR A 244 16.54 13.40 27.23
CA TYR A 244 15.12 13.20 26.90
C TYR A 244 14.83 11.72 26.65
N TRP A 245 15.65 11.05 25.84
CA TRP A 245 15.43 9.65 25.48
C TRP A 245 15.66 8.68 26.63
N SER A 246 16.67 8.92 27.47
CA SER A 246 16.86 8.15 28.70
C SER A 246 15.65 8.27 29.63
N CYS A 247 15.13 9.50 29.81
CA CYS A 247 13.93 9.75 30.62
C CYS A 247 12.65 9.15 30.03
N ASN A 248 12.54 8.98 28.72
CA ASN A 248 11.34 8.41 28.08
C ASN A 248 11.48 6.92 27.76
N LEU A 249 12.57 6.29 28.17
CA LEU A 249 12.86 4.91 27.82
C LEU A 249 11.78 3.89 28.25
N PRO A 250 11.09 4.02 29.41
CA PRO A 250 9.99 3.11 29.77
C PRO A 250 8.82 3.14 28.79
N ARG A 251 8.58 4.28 28.12
CA ARG A 251 7.49 4.44 27.14
C ARG A 251 7.77 3.74 25.81
N HIS A 252 8.99 3.22 25.65
CA HIS A 252 9.46 2.55 24.45
C HIS A 252 10.17 1.23 24.78
N TRP A 253 9.87 0.65 25.94
CA TRP A 253 10.53 -0.54 26.46
C TRP A 253 10.32 -1.74 25.55
N SER A 254 9.11 -1.91 25.01
CA SER A 254 8.75 -2.97 24.07
C SER A 254 9.63 -2.92 22.81
N LYS A 255 9.83 -1.72 22.26
CA LYS A 255 10.58 -1.47 21.00
C LYS A 255 12.07 -1.80 21.12
N ILE A 256 12.63 -1.72 22.31
CA ILE A 256 14.05 -2.04 22.56
C ILE A 256 14.25 -3.46 23.09
N GLY A 257 13.26 -4.34 22.91
CA GLY A 257 13.32 -5.74 23.33
C GLY A 257 13.25 -5.91 24.84
N GLY A 258 12.49 -5.04 25.50
CA GLY A 258 12.07 -5.16 26.88
C GLY A 258 10.70 -5.83 27.00
N GLY A 259 10.05 -5.62 28.15
CA GLY A 259 8.65 -5.99 28.40
C GLY A 259 7.69 -4.89 27.93
N GLU A 260 6.51 -4.83 28.57
CA GLU A 260 5.47 -3.85 28.23
C GLU A 260 5.92 -2.39 28.40
N ASP A 261 5.36 -1.52 27.56
CA ASP A 261 5.58 -0.08 27.65
C ASP A 261 4.91 0.49 28.90
N ILE A 262 5.65 1.31 29.63
CA ILE A 262 5.17 1.95 30.85
C ILE A 262 5.01 3.43 30.56
N ASN A 263 3.79 3.96 30.73
CA ASN A 263 3.49 5.38 30.54
C ASN A 263 3.98 6.24 31.72
N SER A 264 5.28 6.20 31.97
CA SER A 264 5.97 7.03 32.97
C SER A 264 7.34 7.46 32.44
N TYR A 265 7.99 8.38 33.14
CA TYR A 265 9.42 8.57 32.94
C TYR A 265 10.22 7.38 33.45
N TRP A 266 11.45 7.23 32.94
CA TRP A 266 12.51 6.55 33.65
C TRP A 266 12.63 7.29 34.97
#